data_AF-A0AAV7AMA4-F1
#
_entry.id   AF-A0AAV7AMA4-F1
#
_cell.length_a   1.000
_cell.length_b   1.000
_cell.length_c   1.000
_cell.angle_alpha   90.00
_cell.angle_beta   90.00
_cell.angle_gamma   90.00
#
_symmetry.space_group_name_H-M   'P 1'
#
loop_
_entity.id
_entity.type
_entity.pdbx_description
1 polymer ?
#
loop_
_entity_poly.entity_id
_entity_poly.type
_entity_poly.pdbx_seq_one_letter_code
_entity_poly.pdbx_strand_id
1 'polypeptide(L)'
;MFYCSQLLQDLDSCSEDPVAVASCFVEKSHYFDIYTQYCNNYPNSVATLTECMRNKVLAKFFREKQEMLKHNLPLGSYLLKPVQRILKYHLLLQEIAKHFDIDKEGYEVIEEAIETMTGVAWYINDMKRKHEHAVRQQEIQSLLLNWKGLDLTTYGELVLEGTFRVQRARSERTFFLFDKALLITKKRGDHFVFKTHIPVSTEL
;
A
#
# COMPACT_ATOMS: atom_id res chain seq x y z
N MET A 1 -2.93 -18.93 -2.51
CA MET A 1 -1.70 -19.73 -2.26
C MET A 1 -1.10 -20.30 -3.56
N PHE A 2 -1.87 -20.43 -4.65
CA PHE A 2 -1.43 -20.97 -5.95
C PHE A 2 -0.31 -20.21 -6.69
N TYR A 3 -0.15 -18.89 -6.50
CA TYR A 3 0.82 -18.12 -7.29
C TYR A 3 2.28 -18.21 -6.80
N CYS A 4 2.50 -18.43 -5.50
CA CYS A 4 3.85 -18.58 -4.96
C CYS A 4 4.50 -19.92 -5.34
N SER A 5 3.70 -20.97 -5.64
CA SER A 5 4.24 -22.27 -6.05
C SER A 5 4.72 -22.28 -7.49
N GLN A 6 4.06 -21.55 -8.40
CA GLN A 6 4.46 -21.53 -9.81
C GLN A 6 5.77 -20.76 -10.00
N LEU A 7 5.89 -19.54 -9.44
CA LEU A 7 7.13 -18.77 -9.52
C LEU A 7 8.32 -19.55 -8.93
N LEU A 8 8.10 -20.27 -7.81
CA LEU A 8 9.16 -21.10 -7.23
C LEU A 8 9.58 -22.23 -8.18
N GLN A 9 8.61 -22.94 -8.77
CA GLN A 9 8.89 -24.02 -9.72
C GLN A 9 9.64 -23.52 -10.96
N ASP A 10 9.26 -22.35 -11.47
CA ASP A 10 9.93 -21.74 -12.62
C ASP A 10 11.37 -21.35 -12.25
N LEU A 11 11.59 -20.73 -11.08
CA LEU A 11 12.91 -20.38 -10.56
C LEU A 11 13.81 -21.60 -10.30
N ASP A 12 13.26 -22.69 -9.75
CA ASP A 12 14.00 -23.95 -9.55
C ASP A 12 14.42 -24.56 -10.89
N SER A 13 13.66 -24.31 -11.96
CA SER A 13 13.97 -24.79 -13.32
C SER A 13 15.06 -23.96 -14.02
N CYS A 14 15.33 -22.74 -13.56
CA CYS A 14 16.36 -21.85 -14.14
C CYS A 14 17.79 -22.36 -13.94
N SER A 15 18.03 -23.36 -13.08
CA SER A 15 19.36 -23.95 -12.86
C SER A 15 20.46 -22.92 -12.55
N GLU A 16 20.13 -21.92 -11.73
CA GLU A 16 21.02 -20.81 -11.35
C GLU A 16 21.44 -19.85 -12.48
N ASP A 17 20.82 -19.93 -13.67
CA ASP A 17 21.08 -18.98 -14.76
C ASP A 17 20.45 -17.60 -14.47
N PRO A 18 21.27 -16.52 -14.36
CA PRO A 18 20.78 -15.17 -14.10
C PRO A 18 19.76 -14.66 -15.11
N VAL A 19 19.94 -14.98 -16.39
CA VAL A 19 19.07 -14.51 -17.47
C VAL A 19 17.72 -15.21 -17.39
N ALA A 20 17.70 -16.54 -17.24
CA ALA A 20 16.46 -17.28 -17.01
C ALA A 20 15.70 -16.81 -15.77
N VAL A 21 16.41 -16.54 -14.67
CA VAL A 21 15.79 -15.99 -13.44
C VAL A 21 15.15 -14.62 -13.73
N ALA A 22 15.85 -13.73 -14.43
CA ALA A 22 15.31 -12.41 -14.80
C ALA A 22 14.06 -12.54 -15.69
N SER A 23 14.09 -13.40 -16.71
CA SER A 23 12.94 -13.69 -17.58
C SER A 23 11.71 -14.12 -16.79
N CYS A 24 11.87 -14.98 -15.78
CA CYS A 24 10.76 -15.39 -14.93
C CYS A 24 10.07 -14.20 -14.24
N PHE A 25 10.82 -13.18 -13.79
CA PHE A 25 10.22 -12.01 -13.15
C PHE A 25 9.45 -11.13 -14.14
N VAL A 26 9.98 -10.96 -15.36
CA VAL A 26 9.30 -10.21 -16.43
C VAL A 26 7.98 -10.88 -16.82
N GLU A 27 8.04 -12.18 -17.16
CA GLU A 27 6.88 -12.95 -17.62
C GLU A 27 5.77 -13.04 -16.56
N LYS A 28 6.15 -13.14 -15.28
CA LYS A 28 5.20 -13.32 -14.17
C LYS A 28 4.86 -12.02 -13.44
N SER A 29 5.27 -10.87 -13.95
CA SER A 29 5.09 -9.55 -13.31
C SER A 29 3.65 -9.29 -12.83
N HIS A 30 2.65 -9.60 -13.65
CA HIS A 30 1.23 -9.48 -13.34
C HIS A 30 0.76 -10.35 -12.14
N TYR A 31 1.44 -11.44 -11.80
CA TYR A 31 1.10 -12.24 -10.62
C TYR A 31 1.38 -11.52 -9.31
N PHE A 32 2.19 -10.46 -9.32
CA PHE A 32 2.48 -9.67 -8.13
C PHE A 32 1.35 -8.70 -7.76
N ASP A 33 0.32 -8.51 -8.60
CA ASP A 33 -0.83 -7.64 -8.30
C ASP A 33 -1.55 -8.02 -7.00
N ILE A 34 -1.54 -9.32 -6.64
CA ILE A 34 -2.11 -9.82 -5.38
C ILE A 34 -1.47 -9.18 -4.14
N TYR A 35 -0.21 -8.71 -4.24
CA TYR A 35 0.46 -8.01 -3.15
C TYR A 35 -0.19 -6.65 -2.87
N THR A 36 -0.87 -6.02 -3.83
CA THR A 36 -1.66 -4.81 -3.59
C THR A 36 -2.75 -5.07 -2.55
N GLN A 37 -3.57 -6.12 -2.78
CA GLN A 37 -4.62 -6.50 -1.85
C GLN A 37 -4.06 -6.89 -0.48
N TYR A 38 -2.95 -7.65 -0.47
CA TYR A 38 -2.30 -8.05 0.77
C TYR A 38 -1.78 -6.84 1.56
N CYS A 39 -1.09 -5.90 0.91
CA CYS A 39 -0.53 -4.72 1.55
C CYS A 39 -1.63 -3.78 2.07
N ASN A 40 -2.72 -3.60 1.32
CA ASN A 40 -3.86 -2.79 1.76
C ASN A 40 -4.54 -3.38 2.99
N ASN A 41 -4.64 -4.71 3.09
CA ASN A 41 -5.27 -5.39 4.23
C ASN A 41 -4.30 -5.71 5.38
N TYR A 42 -3.00 -5.52 5.21
CA TYR A 42 -2.00 -5.83 6.23
C TYR A 42 -2.25 -5.09 7.56
N PRO A 43 -2.58 -3.77 7.58
CA PRO A 43 -2.92 -3.06 8.82
C PRO A 43 -4.10 -3.70 9.57
N ASN A 44 -5.16 -4.09 8.87
CA ASN A 44 -6.33 -4.76 9.47
C ASN A 44 -5.97 -6.14 10.03
N SER A 45 -5.10 -6.87 9.33
CA SER A 45 -4.61 -8.18 9.78
C SER A 45 -3.80 -8.05 11.08
N VAL A 46 -2.95 -7.02 11.17
CA VAL A 46 -2.19 -6.71 12.39
C VAL A 46 -3.13 -6.28 13.53
N ALA A 47 -4.08 -5.38 13.27
CA ALA A 47 -5.05 -4.93 14.28
C ALA A 47 -5.88 -6.10 14.83
N THR A 48 -6.37 -6.97 13.95
CA THR A 48 -7.11 -8.18 14.33
C THR A 48 -6.25 -9.12 15.15
N LEU A 49 -4.99 -9.34 14.75
CA LEU A 49 -4.06 -10.16 15.54
C LEU A 49 -3.81 -9.54 16.92
N THR A 50 -3.62 -8.23 17.01
CA THR A 50 -3.46 -7.53 18.29
C THR A 50 -4.67 -7.75 19.20
N GLU A 51 -5.89 -7.68 18.68
CA GLU A 51 -7.09 -7.95 19.45
C GLU A 51 -7.17 -9.42 19.90
N CYS A 52 -6.87 -10.36 19.00
CA CYS A 52 -6.77 -11.78 19.37
C CYS A 52 -5.76 -12.03 20.48
N MET A 53 -4.62 -11.32 20.48
CA MET A 53 -3.59 -11.46 21.51
C MET A 53 -4.01 -10.88 22.87
N ARG A 54 -5.04 -10.02 22.94
CA ARG A 54 -5.64 -9.55 24.20
C ARG A 54 -6.53 -10.63 24.83
N ASN A 55 -7.10 -11.52 24.03
CA ASN A 55 -7.86 -12.67 24.52
C ASN A 55 -6.92 -13.80 24.98
N LYS A 56 -6.95 -14.14 26.27
CA LYS A 56 -6.06 -15.16 26.86
C LYS A 56 -6.14 -16.53 26.19
N VAL A 57 -7.33 -16.94 25.75
CA VAL A 57 -7.57 -18.24 25.10
C VAL A 57 -6.92 -18.27 23.71
N LEU A 58 -7.16 -17.23 22.91
CA LEU A 58 -6.58 -17.12 21.56
C LEU A 58 -5.07 -16.90 21.62
N ALA A 59 -4.58 -16.07 22.54
CA ALA A 59 -3.15 -15.87 22.74
C ALA A 59 -2.42 -17.18 23.11
N LYS A 60 -3.05 -18.02 23.96
CA LYS A 60 -2.52 -19.34 24.29
C LYS A 60 -2.50 -20.25 23.05
N PHE A 61 -3.59 -20.30 22.29
CA PHE A 61 -3.67 -21.06 21.05
C PHE A 61 -2.56 -20.69 20.05
N PHE A 62 -2.31 -19.41 19.80
CA PHE A 62 -1.26 -18.98 18.88
C PHE A 62 0.15 -19.36 19.36
N ARG A 63 0.42 -19.27 20.67
CA ARG A 63 1.71 -19.72 21.24
C ARG A 63 1.91 -21.23 21.07
N GLU A 64 0.91 -22.03 21.40
CA GLU A 64 0.97 -23.49 21.25
C GLU A 64 1.18 -23.89 19.78
N LYS A 65 0.52 -23.21 18.84
CA LYS A 65 0.74 -23.44 17.40
C LYS A 65 2.16 -23.04 16.96
N GLN A 66 2.69 -21.93 17.46
CA GLN A 66 4.05 -21.51 17.18
C GLN A 66 5.08 -22.53 17.68
N GLU A 67 4.91 -23.04 18.91
CA GLU A 67 5.77 -24.08 19.50
C GLU A 67 5.68 -25.41 18.74
N MET A 68 4.46 -25.86 18.43
CA MET A 68 4.21 -27.09 17.67
C MET A 68 4.87 -27.06 16.29
N LEU A 69 4.81 -25.91 15.60
CA LEU A 69 5.44 -25.70 14.29
C LEU A 69 6.94 -25.36 14.39
N LYS A 70 7.50 -25.26 15.61
CA LYS A 70 8.89 -24.87 15.88
C LYS A 70 9.27 -23.56 15.20
N HIS A 71 8.33 -22.61 15.16
CA HIS A 71 8.55 -21.32 14.53
C HIS A 71 9.32 -20.37 15.46
N ASN A 72 10.42 -19.81 14.94
CA ASN A 72 11.31 -18.91 15.69
C ASN A 72 10.75 -17.50 15.91
N LEU A 73 9.71 -17.11 15.18
CA LEU A 73 9.15 -15.76 15.18
C LEU A 73 7.65 -15.79 15.53
N PRO A 74 7.08 -14.72 16.09
CA PRO A 74 5.64 -14.61 16.28
C PRO A 74 4.91 -14.51 14.93
N LEU A 75 3.62 -14.88 14.91
CA LEU A 75 2.77 -14.85 13.71
C LEU A 75 2.82 -13.49 12.99
N GLY A 76 2.79 -12.38 13.74
CA GLY A 76 2.87 -11.03 13.17
C GLY A 76 4.11 -10.80 12.29
N SER A 77 5.26 -11.37 12.65
CA SER A 77 6.49 -11.28 11.84
C SER A 77 6.38 -12.07 10.54
N TYR A 78 5.65 -13.19 10.52
CA TYR A 78 5.40 -13.94 9.29
C TYR A 78 4.41 -13.22 8.37
N LEU A 79 3.40 -12.53 8.94
CA LEU A 79 2.48 -11.69 8.17
C LEU A 79 3.19 -10.50 7.51
N LEU A 80 4.32 -10.03 8.06
CA LEU A 80 5.10 -8.95 7.45
C LEU A 80 5.95 -9.42 6.26
N LYS A 81 6.28 -10.72 6.17
CA LYS A 81 7.20 -11.24 5.15
C LYS A 81 6.76 -10.95 3.71
N PRO A 82 5.48 -11.07 3.30
CA PRO A 82 5.07 -10.73 1.94
C PRO A 82 5.29 -9.25 1.61
N VAL A 83 4.95 -8.35 2.55
CA VAL A 83 5.18 -6.90 2.39
C VAL A 83 6.67 -6.61 2.20
N GLN A 84 7.54 -7.28 2.95
CA GLN A 84 8.99 -7.14 2.80
C GLN A 84 9.53 -7.79 1.51
N ARG A 85 8.95 -8.92 1.09
CA ARG A 85 9.44 -9.71 -0.04
C ARG A 85 9.29 -8.96 -1.35
N ILE A 86 8.14 -8.33 -1.56
CA ILE A 86 7.88 -7.59 -2.81
C ILE A 86 8.81 -6.38 -2.99
N LEU A 87 9.24 -5.76 -1.89
CA LEU A 87 10.20 -4.65 -1.86
C LEU A 87 11.67 -5.09 -2.02
N LYS A 88 11.94 -6.40 -2.11
CA LYS A 88 13.30 -6.93 -2.23
C LYS A 88 13.64 -7.45 -3.61
N TYR A 89 12.65 -7.83 -4.44
CA TYR A 89 12.95 -8.46 -5.73
C TYR A 89 13.78 -7.58 -6.64
N HIS A 90 13.43 -6.30 -6.78
CA HIS A 90 14.24 -5.38 -7.59
C HIS A 90 15.66 -5.21 -7.03
N LEU A 91 15.86 -5.23 -5.71
CA LEU A 91 17.18 -5.17 -5.09
C LEU A 91 18.02 -6.42 -5.36
N LEU A 92 17.40 -7.59 -5.35
CA LEU A 92 18.06 -8.86 -5.65
C LEU A 92 18.46 -8.93 -7.13
N LEU A 93 17.59 -8.48 -8.03
CA LEU A 93 17.90 -8.40 -9.47
C LEU A 93 19.02 -7.38 -9.75
N GLN A 94 19.04 -6.25 -9.04
CA GLN A 94 20.17 -5.31 -9.09
C GLN A 94 21.47 -5.96 -8.63
N GLU A 95 21.42 -6.82 -7.62
CA GLU A 95 22.62 -7.53 -7.15
C GLU A 95 23.12 -8.55 -8.18
N ILE A 96 22.21 -9.19 -8.92
CA ILE A 96 22.54 -10.03 -10.08
C ILE A 96 23.24 -9.20 -11.16
N ALA A 97 22.66 -8.06 -11.55
CA ALA A 97 23.23 -7.20 -12.60
C ALA A 97 24.65 -6.72 -12.28
N LYS A 98 24.97 -6.45 -11.00
CA LYS A 98 26.33 -6.05 -10.58
C LYS A 98 27.39 -7.12 -10.83
N HIS A 99 26.99 -8.39 -10.88
CA HIS A 99 27.89 -9.54 -11.04
C HIS A 99 27.80 -10.19 -12.42
N PHE A 100 26.93 -9.67 -13.29
CA PHE A 100 26.79 -10.13 -14.67
C PHE A 100 27.62 -9.24 -15.60
N ASP A 101 28.19 -9.84 -16.64
CA ASP A 101 28.99 -9.12 -17.63
C ASP A 101 28.09 -8.29 -18.55
N ILE A 102 28.29 -6.97 -18.58
CA ILE A 102 27.46 -6.02 -19.33
C ILE A 102 27.51 -6.26 -20.85
N ASP A 103 28.61 -6.84 -21.35
CA ASP A 103 28.81 -7.10 -22.78
C ASP A 103 28.26 -8.49 -23.20
N LYS A 104 27.73 -9.26 -22.24
CA LYS A 104 27.20 -10.60 -22.48
C LYS A 104 25.71 -10.54 -22.86
N GLU A 105 25.34 -11.35 -23.84
CA GLU A 105 23.95 -11.55 -24.27
C GLU A 105 23.03 -11.89 -23.08
N GLY A 106 21.88 -11.21 -23.00
CA GLY A 106 20.90 -11.37 -21.93
C GLY A 106 21.03 -10.38 -20.78
N TYR A 107 22.02 -9.47 -20.78
CA TYR A 107 22.09 -8.38 -19.80
C TYR A 107 20.84 -7.48 -19.87
N GLU A 108 20.35 -7.20 -21.07
CA GLU A 108 19.15 -6.40 -21.32
C GLU A 108 17.89 -6.99 -20.66
N VAL A 109 17.81 -8.32 -20.55
CA VAL A 109 16.70 -9.01 -19.85
C VAL A 109 16.78 -8.78 -18.34
N ILE A 110 18.00 -8.73 -17.79
CA ILE A 110 18.22 -8.42 -16.38
C ILE A 110 17.82 -6.97 -16.09
N GLU A 111 18.16 -6.03 -16.97
CA GLU A 111 17.73 -4.63 -16.86
C GLU A 111 16.20 -4.50 -16.91
N GLU A 112 15.56 -5.15 -17.89
CA GLU A 112 14.09 -5.18 -18.00
C GLU A 112 13.43 -5.75 -16.74
N ALA A 113 13.98 -6.82 -16.17
CA ALA A 113 13.46 -7.41 -14.93
C ALA A 113 13.57 -6.44 -13.74
N ILE A 114 14.68 -5.69 -13.64
CA ILE A 114 14.86 -4.67 -12.60
C ILE A 114 13.81 -3.58 -12.75
N GLU A 115 13.67 -3.00 -13.95
CA GLU A 115 12.69 -1.96 -14.23
C GLU A 115 11.27 -2.43 -13.92
N THR A 116 10.93 -3.63 -14.38
CA THR A 116 9.62 -4.27 -14.15
C THR A 116 9.33 -4.41 -12.66
N MET A 117 10.24 -4.99 -11.88
CA MET A 117 10.01 -5.22 -10.46
C MET A 117 10.08 -3.94 -9.62
N THR A 118 10.83 -2.92 -10.07
CA THR A 118 10.75 -1.56 -9.50
C THR A 118 9.39 -0.94 -9.78
N GLY A 119 8.86 -1.08 -10.99
CA GLY A 119 7.52 -0.63 -11.37
C GLY A 119 6.41 -1.28 -10.54
N VAL A 120 6.50 -2.60 -10.31
CA VAL A 120 5.57 -3.35 -9.45
C VAL A 120 5.60 -2.80 -8.00
N ALA A 121 6.80 -2.62 -7.43
CA ALA A 121 6.93 -2.09 -6.06
C ALA A 121 6.36 -0.67 -5.95
N TRP A 122 6.63 0.18 -6.94
CA TRP A 122 6.07 1.53 -7.03
C TRP A 122 4.54 1.51 -7.12
N TYR A 123 3.98 0.68 -7.99
CA TYR A 123 2.54 0.57 -8.20
C TYR A 123 1.81 0.12 -6.93
N ILE A 124 2.32 -0.89 -6.22
CA ILE A 124 1.74 -1.36 -4.96
C ILE A 124 1.74 -0.24 -3.92
N ASN A 125 2.85 0.51 -3.83
CA ASN A 125 2.93 1.65 -2.91
C ASN A 125 1.95 2.77 -3.27
N ASP A 126 1.79 3.08 -4.57
CA ASP A 126 0.82 4.05 -5.06
C ASP A 126 -0.62 3.62 -4.76
N MET A 127 -0.96 2.35 -5.03
CA MET A 127 -2.28 1.81 -4.72
C MET A 127 -2.58 1.80 -3.22
N LYS A 128 -1.59 1.53 -2.38
CA LYS A 128 -1.72 1.64 -0.92
C LYS A 128 -2.00 3.07 -0.50
N ARG A 129 -1.24 4.04 -1.01
CA ARG A 129 -1.47 5.47 -0.74
C ARG A 129 -2.87 5.91 -1.16
N LYS A 130 -3.32 5.52 -2.36
CA LYS A 130 -4.67 5.80 -2.85
C LYS A 130 -5.75 5.18 -1.98
N HIS A 131 -5.55 3.94 -1.53
CA HIS A 131 -6.46 3.28 -0.61
C HIS A 131 -6.57 4.03 0.73
N GLU A 132 -5.44 4.42 1.32
CA GLU A 132 -5.41 5.20 2.57
C GLU A 132 -6.10 6.55 2.42
N HIS A 133 -5.87 7.24 1.30
CA HIS A 133 -6.56 8.50 0.98
C HIS A 133 -8.07 8.28 0.86
N ALA A 134 -8.52 7.25 0.13
CA ALA A 134 -9.94 6.95 -0.03
C ALA A 134 -10.61 6.61 1.31
N VAL A 135 -9.95 5.84 2.18
CA VAL A 135 -10.44 5.56 3.54
C VAL A 135 -10.57 6.86 4.34
N ARG A 136 -9.54 7.72 4.31
CA ARG A 136 -9.57 9.02 5.00
C ARG A 136 -10.69 9.92 4.49
N GLN A 137 -10.99 9.92 3.20
CA GLN A 137 -12.10 10.68 2.63
C GLN A 137 -13.46 10.20 3.14
N GLN A 138 -13.65 8.87 3.22
CA GLN A 138 -14.88 8.31 3.79
C GLN A 138 -15.03 8.66 5.27
N GLU A 139 -13.94 8.63 6.05
CA GLU A 139 -13.95 9.11 7.43
C GLU A 139 -14.36 10.58 7.52
N ILE A 140 -13.72 11.46 6.74
CA ILE A 140 -14.06 12.90 6.71
C ILE A 140 -15.55 13.07 6.37
N GLN A 141 -16.05 12.37 5.34
CA GLN A 141 -17.45 12.42 4.96
C GLN A 141 -18.38 12.01 6.11
N SER A 142 -18.04 10.97 6.85
CA SER A 142 -18.83 10.52 8.01
C SER A 142 -18.85 11.55 9.16
N LEU A 143 -17.81 12.37 9.27
CA LEU A 143 -17.69 13.42 10.29
C LEU A 143 -18.31 14.76 9.84
N LEU A 144 -18.73 14.89 8.58
CA LEU A 144 -19.32 16.13 8.05
C LEU A 144 -20.79 16.27 8.46
N LEU A 145 -21.07 17.31 9.25
CA LEU A 145 -22.42 17.75 9.57
C LEU A 145 -22.97 18.66 8.47
N ASN A 146 -24.25 18.45 8.13
CA ASN A 146 -25.00 19.20 7.11
C ASN A 146 -24.42 19.08 5.68
N TRP A 147 -23.65 18.04 5.40
CA TRP A 147 -23.24 17.74 4.02
C TRP A 147 -24.43 17.18 3.23
N LYS A 148 -24.71 17.80 2.08
CA LYS A 148 -25.72 17.35 1.11
C LYS A 148 -25.14 17.28 -0.31
N GLY A 149 -23.83 17.40 -0.43
CA GLY A 149 -23.13 17.32 -1.72
C GLY A 149 -22.92 15.88 -2.16
N LEU A 150 -22.19 15.74 -3.28
CA LEU A 150 -21.76 14.44 -3.79
C LEU A 150 -20.81 13.72 -2.83
N ASP A 151 -20.55 12.44 -3.09
CA ASP A 151 -19.53 11.70 -2.35
C ASP A 151 -18.15 12.38 -2.51
N LEU A 152 -17.39 12.51 -1.42
CA LEU A 152 -16.09 13.21 -1.42
C LEU A 152 -15.09 12.58 -2.40
N THR A 153 -15.20 11.27 -2.67
CA THR A 153 -14.36 10.58 -3.66
C THR A 153 -14.54 11.12 -5.09
N THR A 154 -15.67 11.77 -5.39
CA THR A 154 -15.91 12.39 -6.71
C THR A 154 -15.04 13.61 -6.98
N TYR A 155 -14.49 14.24 -5.94
CA TYR A 155 -13.61 15.41 -6.05
C TYR A 155 -12.14 15.05 -6.26
N GLY A 156 -11.78 13.77 -6.39
CA GLY A 156 -10.41 13.30 -6.55
C GLY A 156 -9.73 12.97 -5.23
N GLU A 157 -8.42 12.78 -5.24
CA GLU A 157 -7.62 12.43 -4.05
C GLU A 157 -7.57 13.59 -3.05
N LEU A 158 -7.43 13.26 -1.75
CA LEU A 158 -7.19 14.24 -0.71
C LEU A 158 -5.70 14.60 -0.74
N VAL A 159 -5.40 15.84 -1.10
CA VAL A 159 -4.04 16.36 -1.25
C VAL A 159 -3.53 16.93 0.08
N LEU A 160 -4.37 17.66 0.80
CA LEU A 160 -3.97 18.33 2.03
C LEU A 160 -5.14 18.51 3.01
N GLU A 161 -4.85 18.35 4.30
CA GLU A 161 -5.73 18.72 5.41
C GLU A 161 -5.03 19.74 6.30
N GLY A 162 -5.71 20.84 6.67
CA GLY A 162 -5.13 21.86 7.53
C GLY A 162 -6.15 22.73 8.24
N THR A 163 -5.79 23.23 9.43
CA THR A 163 -6.63 24.16 10.20
C THR A 163 -5.96 25.53 10.27
N PHE A 164 -6.66 26.56 9.80
CA PHE A 164 -6.12 27.92 9.71
C PHE A 164 -7.11 28.94 10.26
N ARG A 165 -6.57 30.03 10.82
CA ARG A 165 -7.34 31.22 11.16
C ARG A 165 -7.55 32.06 9.91
N VAL A 166 -8.80 32.19 9.48
CA VAL A 166 -9.16 32.97 8.29
C VAL A 166 -9.43 34.42 8.71
N GLN A 167 -8.82 35.38 8.01
CA GLN A 167 -9.14 36.80 8.22
C GLN A 167 -10.64 37.03 8.01
N ARG A 168 -11.28 37.79 8.91
CA ARG A 168 -12.73 38.05 8.96
C ARG A 168 -13.62 36.89 9.42
N ALA A 169 -13.09 35.69 9.67
CA ALA A 169 -13.84 34.63 10.34
C ALA A 169 -13.69 34.71 11.87
N ARG A 170 -14.80 34.61 12.62
CA ARG A 170 -14.77 34.59 14.10
C ARG A 170 -14.12 33.34 14.70
N SER A 171 -13.79 32.33 13.90
CA SER A 171 -13.25 31.03 14.34
C SER A 171 -12.35 30.45 13.26
N GLU A 172 -11.45 29.57 13.68
CA GLU A 172 -10.63 28.76 12.76
C GLU A 172 -11.52 27.93 11.82
N ARG A 173 -10.92 27.59 10.68
CA ARG A 173 -11.53 26.76 9.66
C ARG A 173 -10.60 25.59 9.38
N THR A 174 -11.21 24.42 9.21
CA THR A 174 -10.50 23.24 8.73
C THR A 174 -10.78 23.08 7.25
N PHE A 175 -9.72 22.90 6.48
CA PHE A 175 -9.70 22.84 5.04
C PHE A 175 -9.29 21.44 4.60
N PHE A 176 -10.02 20.90 3.64
CA PHE A 176 -9.69 19.64 2.97
C PHE A 176 -9.53 19.94 1.48
N LEU A 177 -8.30 19.91 1.00
CA LEU A 177 -7.96 20.12 -0.40
C LEU A 177 -8.02 18.80 -1.15
N PHE A 178 -8.93 18.72 -2.11
CA PHE A 178 -9.05 17.64 -3.09
C PHE A 178 -8.56 18.12 -4.46
N ASP A 179 -8.27 17.20 -5.38
CA ASP A 179 -7.83 17.54 -6.74
C ASP A 179 -8.76 18.55 -7.43
N LYS A 180 -10.07 18.43 -7.22
CA LYS A 180 -11.11 19.23 -7.91
C LYS A 180 -11.82 20.23 -7.02
N ALA A 181 -11.56 20.23 -5.71
CA ALA A 181 -12.26 21.13 -4.79
C ALA A 181 -11.50 21.37 -3.48
N LEU A 182 -11.61 22.59 -2.94
CA LEU A 182 -11.24 22.91 -1.57
C LEU A 182 -12.50 22.96 -0.70
N LEU A 183 -12.63 22.03 0.24
CA LEU A 183 -13.73 22.00 1.20
C LEU A 183 -13.39 22.84 2.43
N ILE A 184 -14.28 23.77 2.80
CA ILE A 184 -14.12 24.64 3.96
C ILE A 184 -15.13 24.26 5.03
N THR A 185 -14.62 23.95 6.22
CA THR A 185 -15.44 23.49 7.35
C THR A 185 -15.11 24.26 8.64
N LYS A 186 -15.98 24.12 9.63
CA LYS A 186 -15.73 24.57 11.00
C LYS A 186 -15.77 23.37 11.95
N LYS A 187 -14.68 23.09 12.65
CA LYS A 187 -14.62 22.03 13.66
C LYS A 187 -15.63 22.29 14.80
N ARG A 188 -16.34 21.25 15.23
CA ARG A 188 -17.29 21.24 16.36
C ARG A 188 -17.15 19.90 17.10
N GLY A 189 -16.33 19.88 18.15
CA GLY A 189 -15.91 18.63 18.78
C GLY A 189 -15.12 17.78 17.79
N ASP A 190 -15.51 16.52 17.64
CA ASP A 190 -14.90 15.57 16.69
C ASP A 190 -15.50 15.67 15.27
N HIS A 191 -16.49 16.52 15.06
CA HIS A 191 -17.18 16.67 13.78
C HIS A 191 -16.78 17.96 13.05
N PHE A 192 -17.11 18.02 11.76
CA PHE A 192 -16.87 19.18 10.89
C PHE A 192 -18.19 19.72 10.37
N VAL A 193 -18.52 20.99 10.66
CA VAL A 193 -19.68 21.65 10.06
C VAL A 193 -19.28 22.19 8.70
N PHE A 194 -19.87 21.67 7.62
CA PHE A 194 -19.68 22.19 6.27
C PHE A 194 -20.05 23.67 6.19
N LYS A 195 -19.23 24.48 5.48
CA LYS A 195 -19.48 25.91 5.26
C LYS A 195 -19.64 26.24 3.79
N THR A 196 -18.65 25.86 2.99
CA THR A 196 -18.66 26.08 1.54
C THR A 196 -17.58 25.20 0.91
N HIS A 197 -17.56 25.11 -0.42
CA HIS A 197 -16.44 24.56 -1.17
C HIS A 197 -16.06 25.54 -2.29
N ILE A 198 -14.80 25.47 -2.72
CA ILE A 198 -14.29 26.22 -3.86
C ILE A 198 -13.85 25.18 -4.89
N PRO A 199 -14.46 25.13 -6.09
CA PRO A 199 -13.96 24.28 -7.17
C PRO A 199 -12.53 24.66 -7.52
N VAL A 200 -11.65 23.68 -7.69
CA VAL A 200 -10.32 23.90 -8.24
C VAL A 200 -10.46 23.88 -9.75
N SER A 201 -10.43 25.05 -10.38
CA SER A 201 -10.44 25.16 -11.84
C SER A 201 -9.14 24.57 -12.40
N THR A 202 -9.24 23.54 -13.22
CA THR A 202 -8.12 22.98 -14.00
C THR A 202 -7.96 23.64 -15.38
N GLU A 203 -8.53 24.82 -15.61
CA GLU A 203 -8.26 25.60 -16.81
C GLU A 203 -6.97 26.41 -16.63
N LEU A 204 -5.88 25.86 -17.19
CA LEU A 204 -4.73 26.59 -17.72
C LEU A 204 -4.52 26.14 -19.16
#